data_AF-A0A1C5EX53-F1
#
_entry.id   AF-A0A1C5EX53-F1
#
_cell.length_a   1.000
_cell.length_b   1.000
_cell.length_c   1.000
_cell.angle_alpha   90.00
_cell.angle_beta   90.00
_cell.angle_gamma   90.00
#
_symmetry.space_group_name_H-M   'P 1'
#
loop_
_entity.id
_entity.type
_entity.pdbx_description
1 polymer ?
#
loop_
_entity_poly.entity_id
_entity_poly.type
_entity_poly.pdbx_seq_one_letter_code
_entity_poly.pdbx_strand_id
1 'polypeptide(L)'
;ARLRGRAETLLLAGYGAVASVAYGTVMNLQGWTLMQGMASGISYVPGDPLDENLARFVAYCLATSLGWDLPRAVVTMVLTLTLGGAILKALRRATRRAAFEAPVAFEGR
;
A
#
# COMPACT_ATOMS: atom_id res chain seq x y z
N ALA A 1 18.02 -4.18 -15.86
CA ALA A 1 16.88 -4.61 -16.71
C ALA A 1 15.61 -3.89 -16.27
N ARG A 2 14.81 -3.33 -17.19
CA ARG A 2 13.50 -2.72 -16.83
C ARG A 2 12.43 -3.82 -16.87
N LEU A 3 11.78 -4.09 -15.72
CA LEU A 3 10.62 -4.97 -15.65
C LEU A 3 9.50 -4.42 -16.53
N ARG A 4 8.88 -5.29 -17.34
CA ARG A 4 7.80 -4.95 -18.26
C ARG A 4 6.78 -6.08 -18.34
N GLY A 5 5.55 -5.72 -18.71
CA GLY A 5 4.48 -6.69 -18.96
C GLY A 5 3.96 -7.30 -17.66
N ARG A 6 3.67 -8.60 -17.66
CA ARG A 6 3.02 -9.29 -16.53
C ARG A 6 3.85 -9.25 -15.24
N ALA A 7 5.18 -9.32 -15.34
CA ALA A 7 6.07 -9.27 -14.18
C ALA A 7 5.99 -7.93 -13.42
N GLU A 8 5.83 -6.82 -14.14
CA GLU A 8 5.65 -5.49 -13.54
C GLU A 8 4.30 -5.40 -12.83
N THR A 9 3.23 -5.87 -13.46
CA THR A 9 1.90 -5.89 -12.83
C THR A 9 1.84 -6.80 -11.60
N LEU A 10 2.47 -7.98 -11.65
CA LEU A 10 2.55 -8.90 -10.51
C LEU A 10 3.31 -8.28 -9.34
N LEU A 11 4.44 -7.61 -9.61
CA LEU A 11 5.20 -6.91 -8.58
C LEU A 11 4.36 -5.80 -7.94
N LEU A 12 3.66 -4.99 -8.75
CA LEU A 12 2.81 -3.93 -8.24
C LEU A 12 1.62 -4.47 -7.43
N ALA A 13 1.04 -5.58 -7.87
CA ALA A 13 -0.07 -6.23 -7.17
C ALA A 13 0.39 -6.79 -5.81
N GLY A 14 1.56 -7.46 -5.78
CA GLY A 14 2.17 -7.94 -4.54
C GLY A 14 2.55 -6.79 -3.60
N TYR A 15 3.15 -5.72 -4.14
CA TYR A 15 3.45 -4.50 -3.38
C TYR A 15 2.18 -3.90 -2.77
N GLY A 16 1.11 -3.74 -3.56
CA GLY A 16 -0.16 -3.19 -3.09
C GLY A 16 -0.81 -4.04 -2.00
N ALA A 17 -0.71 -5.37 -2.09
CA ALA A 17 -1.18 -6.28 -1.04
C ALA A 17 -0.40 -6.10 0.27
N VAL A 18 0.94 -6.10 0.21
CA VAL A 18 1.80 -5.89 1.38
C VAL A 18 1.56 -4.50 1.99
N ALA A 19 1.48 -3.46 1.16
CA ALA A 19 1.22 -2.10 1.61
C ALA A 19 -0.16 -1.95 2.27
N SER A 20 -1.17 -2.68 1.81
CA SER A 20 -2.52 -2.66 2.43
C SER A 20 -2.50 -3.19 3.87
N VAL A 21 -1.78 -4.29 4.11
CA VAL A 21 -1.62 -4.87 5.46
C VAL A 21 -0.72 -4.00 6.34
N ALA A 22 0.38 -3.47 5.79
CA ALA A 22 1.27 -2.58 6.52
C ALA A 22 0.55 -1.29 6.96
N TYR A 23 -0.25 -0.69 6.07
CA TYR A 23 -1.07 0.47 6.38
C TYR A 23 -2.06 0.17 7.51
N GLY A 24 -2.78 -0.95 7.42
CA GLY A 24 -3.70 -1.38 8.48
C GLY A 24 -3.00 -1.59 9.82
N THR A 25 -1.82 -2.21 9.81
CA THR A 25 -0.98 -2.39 11.00
C THR A 25 -0.61 -1.05 11.64
N VAL A 26 -0.19 -0.05 10.85
CA VAL A 26 0.12 1.29 11.37
C VAL A 26 -1.12 1.97 11.94
N MET A 27 -2.26 1.86 11.26
CA MET A 27 -3.52 2.41 11.77
C MET A 27 -3.97 1.73 13.06
N ASN A 28 -3.76 0.42 13.20
CA ASN A 28 -4.00 -0.31 14.45
C ASN A 28 -3.08 0.17 15.55
N LEU A 29 -1.81 0.46 15.25
CA LEU A 29 -0.88 0.96 16.26
C LEU A 29 -1.34 2.33 16.79
N GLN A 30 -1.79 3.20 15.90
CA GLN A 30 -2.40 4.48 16.28
C GLN A 30 -3.65 4.27 17.14
N GLY A 31 -4.58 3.41 16.72
CA GLY A 31 -5.82 3.13 17.47
C GLY A 31 -5.55 2.48 18.83
N TRP A 32 -4.64 1.51 18.88
CA TRP A 32 -4.28 0.75 20.07
C TRP A 32 -3.58 1.61 21.14
N THR A 33 -2.78 2.60 20.72
CA THR A 33 -2.10 3.52 21.64
C THR A 33 -2.99 4.68 22.08
N LEU A 34 -3.78 5.26 21.17
CA LEU A 34 -4.55 6.48 21.43
C LEU A 34 -6.00 6.23 21.87
N MET A 35 -6.62 5.12 21.45
CA MET A 35 -8.02 4.79 21.72
C MET A 35 -8.10 3.65 22.75
N GLN A 36 -7.75 3.99 24.00
CA GLN A 36 -7.81 3.08 25.14
C GLN A 36 -9.27 2.64 25.42
N GLY A 37 -9.51 1.34 25.63
CA GLY A 37 -10.80 0.80 26.11
C GLY A 37 -11.70 0.07 25.10
N MET A 38 -11.35 0.04 23.81
CA MET A 38 -12.15 -0.69 22.80
C MET A 38 -11.94 -2.21 22.78
N ALA A 39 -10.82 -2.70 23.33
CA ALA A 39 -10.47 -4.12 23.37
C ALA A 39 -10.00 -4.51 24.79
N SER A 40 -10.95 -4.73 25.69
CA SER A 40 -10.67 -5.18 27.06
C SER A 40 -9.92 -6.53 27.02
N GLY A 41 -8.70 -6.55 27.55
CA GLY A 41 -7.81 -7.72 27.57
C GLY A 41 -6.62 -7.69 26.62
N ILE A 42 -6.66 -6.89 25.54
CA ILE A 42 -5.56 -6.77 24.56
C ILE A 42 -5.04 -5.33 24.42
N SER A 43 -5.48 -4.43 25.28
CA SER A 43 -5.11 -3.02 25.26
C SER A 43 -3.65 -2.78 25.68
N TYR A 44 -3.08 -1.67 25.22
CA TYR A 44 -1.73 -1.23 25.58
C TYR A 44 -1.63 -0.92 27.07
N VAL A 45 -0.63 -1.51 27.75
CA VAL A 45 -0.33 -1.21 29.16
C VAL A 45 1.02 -0.48 29.24
N PRO A 46 1.01 0.80 29.65
CA PRO A 46 2.25 1.55 29.84
C PRO A 46 3.11 0.92 30.95
N GLY A 47 4.38 0.65 30.66
CA GLY A 47 5.34 0.11 31.64
C GLY A 47 5.52 -1.41 31.61
N ASP A 48 4.66 -2.15 30.91
CA ASP A 48 4.85 -3.59 30.67
C ASP A 48 6.05 -3.85 29.73
N PRO A 49 6.71 -5.02 29.85
CA PRO A 49 7.76 -5.45 28.93
C PRO A 49 7.35 -5.33 27.45
N LEU A 50 8.32 -4.98 26.59
CA LEU A 50 8.09 -4.71 25.16
C LEU A 50 7.49 -5.93 24.45
N ASP A 51 7.95 -7.13 24.79
CA ASP A 51 7.52 -8.41 24.24
C ASP A 51 6.06 -8.73 24.58
N GLU A 52 5.61 -8.47 25.81
CA GLU A 52 4.21 -8.62 26.19
C GLU A 52 3.29 -7.66 25.43
N ASN A 53 3.74 -6.41 25.27
CA ASN A 53 3.00 -5.40 24.51
C ASN A 53 2.96 -5.72 23.01
N LEU A 54 4.02 -6.28 22.44
CA LEU A 54 4.05 -6.78 21.05
C LEU A 54 3.06 -7.94 20.84
N ALA A 55 2.99 -8.88 21.77
CA ALA A 55 2.03 -9.98 21.71
C ALA A 55 0.58 -9.46 21.73
N ARG A 56 0.29 -8.49 22.61
CA ARG A 56 -1.03 -7.83 22.68
C ARG A 56 -1.36 -7.06 21.39
N PHE A 57 -0.38 -6.36 20.81
CA PHE A 57 -0.55 -5.65 19.56
C PHE A 57 -0.83 -6.59 18.36
N VAL A 58 -0.12 -7.72 18.27
CA VAL A 58 -0.39 -8.73 17.23
C VAL A 58 -1.79 -9.31 17.40
N ALA A 59 -2.18 -9.68 18.62
CA ALA A 59 -3.53 -10.16 18.90
C ALA A 59 -4.60 -9.11 18.57
N TYR A 60 -4.35 -7.82 18.86
CA TYR A 60 -5.22 -6.73 18.46
C TYR A 60 -5.35 -6.63 16.93
N CYS A 61 -4.24 -6.66 16.19
CA CYS A 61 -4.25 -6.63 14.72
C CYS A 61 -5.01 -7.81 14.11
N LEU A 62 -4.81 -9.02 14.64
CA LEU A 62 -5.51 -10.23 14.21
C LEU A 62 -7.02 -10.15 14.50
N ALA A 63 -7.39 -9.67 15.68
CA ALA A 63 -8.78 -9.61 16.12
C ALA A 63 -9.60 -8.52 15.40
N THR A 64 -8.99 -7.36 15.14
CA THR A 64 -9.71 -6.18 14.61
C THR A 64 -9.53 -5.96 13.12
N SER A 65 -8.35 -6.25 12.58
CA SER A 65 -7.96 -5.73 11.27
C SER A 65 -7.71 -6.79 10.21
N LEU A 66 -7.50 -8.06 10.56
CA LEU A 66 -7.40 -9.12 9.56
C LEU A 66 -8.64 -9.18 8.66
N GLY A 67 -9.82 -8.94 9.23
CA GLY A 67 -11.09 -8.90 8.50
C GLY A 67 -11.24 -7.71 7.55
N TRP A 68 -10.44 -6.64 7.70
CA TRP A 68 -10.53 -5.44 6.87
C TRP A 68 -9.34 -5.28 5.91
N ASP A 69 -8.13 -5.62 6.39
CA ASP A 69 -6.91 -5.54 5.60
C ASP A 69 -6.87 -6.59 4.50
N LEU A 70 -7.41 -7.80 4.73
CA LEU A 70 -7.46 -8.85 3.72
C LEU A 70 -8.38 -8.50 2.54
N PRO A 71 -9.66 -8.08 2.74
CA PRO A 71 -10.49 -7.62 1.62
C PRO A 71 -9.85 -6.48 0.83
N ARG A 72 -9.27 -5.49 1.52
CA ARG A 72 -8.57 -4.38 0.87
C ARG A 72 -7.36 -4.85 0.06
N ALA A 73 -6.54 -5.75 0.61
CA ALA A 73 -5.40 -6.33 -0.10
C ALA A 73 -5.86 -7.12 -1.34
N VAL A 74 -6.93 -7.91 -1.22
CA VAL A 74 -7.51 -8.67 -2.34
C VAL A 74 -8.03 -7.74 -3.44
N VAL A 75 -8.81 -6.71 -3.08
CA VAL A 75 -9.34 -5.74 -4.05
C VAL A 75 -8.19 -4.99 -4.75
N THR A 76 -7.21 -4.48 -4.00
CA THR A 76 -6.02 -3.84 -4.57
C THR A 76 -5.30 -4.75 -5.55
N MET A 77 -5.09 -6.02 -5.17
CA MET A 77 -4.41 -6.99 -6.01
C MET A 77 -5.21 -7.28 -7.29
N VAL A 78 -6.51 -7.55 -7.18
CA VAL A 78 -7.38 -7.85 -8.33
C VAL A 78 -7.45 -6.66 -9.29
N LEU A 79 -7.66 -5.45 -8.78
CA LEU A 79 -7.68 -4.24 -9.61
C LEU A 79 -6.33 -3.99 -10.27
N THR A 80 -5.23 -4.21 -9.55
CA THR A 80 -3.89 -4.04 -10.13
C THR A 80 -3.63 -5.06 -11.25
N LEU A 81 -4.01 -6.32 -11.05
CA LEU A 81 -3.82 -7.38 -12.06
C LEU A 81 -4.70 -7.18 -13.30
N THR A 82 -5.93 -6.71 -13.12
CA THR A 82 -6.89 -6.52 -14.22
C THR A 82 -6.67 -5.20 -14.97
N LEU A 83 -6.44 -4.10 -14.26
CA LEU A 83 -6.36 -2.75 -14.84
C LEU A 83 -4.93 -2.23 -14.99
N GLY A 84 -3.97 -2.73 -14.20
CA GLY A 84 -2.61 -2.18 -14.12
C GLY A 84 -1.89 -2.16 -15.46
N GLY A 85 -2.06 -3.19 -16.29
CA GLY A 85 -1.46 -3.22 -17.63
C GLY A 85 -1.98 -2.11 -18.56
N ALA A 86 -3.28 -1.83 -18.54
CA ALA A 86 -3.89 -0.77 -19.35
C ALA A 86 -3.47 0.61 -18.83
N ILE A 87 -3.49 0.80 -17.51
CA ILE A 87 -3.08 2.04 -16.85
C ILE A 87 -1.61 2.35 -17.15
N LEU A 88 -0.70 1.39 -16.99
CA LEU A 88 0.73 1.57 -17.26
C LEU A 88 1.00 1.93 -18.73
N LYS A 89 0.22 1.41 -19.69
CA LYS A 89 0.31 1.80 -21.10
C LYS A 89 -0.17 3.24 -21.31
N ALA A 90 -1.30 3.61 -20.72
CA ALA A 90 -1.84 4.95 -20.79
C ALA A 90 -0.88 5.99 -20.18
N LEU A 91 -0.33 5.71 -18.99
CA LEU A 91 0.64 6.56 -18.30
C LEU A 91 1.91 6.75 -19.15
N ARG A 92 2.46 5.67 -19.73
CA ARG A 92 3.62 5.75 -20.63
C ARG A 92 3.36 6.52 -21.92
N ARG A 93 2.10 6.55 -22.40
CA ARG A 93 1.70 7.38 -23.54
C ARG A 93 1.61 8.84 -23.15
N ALA A 94 1.06 9.14 -21.98
CA ALA A 94 0.95 10.50 -21.46
C ALA A 94 2.32 11.13 -21.19
N THR A 95 3.26 10.40 -20.56
CA THR A 95 4.62 10.90 -20.30
C THR A 95 5.41 11.17 -21.58
N ARG A 96 5.17 10.41 -22.65
CA ARG A 96 5.87 10.62 -23.93
C ARG A 96 5.42 11.87 -24.70
N ARG A 97 4.26 12.45 -24.35
CA ARG A 97 3.74 13.68 -24.97
C ARG A 97 4.23 14.96 -24.28
N ALA A 98 4.90 14.87 -23.14
CA ALA A 98 5.53 16.00 -22.45
C ALA A 98 6.95 16.29 -23.01
N ALA A 99 7.13 16.22 -24.33
CA ALA A 99 8.38 16.61 -24.98
C ALA A 99 8.43 18.14 -25.10
N PHE A 100 8.75 18.81 -23.99
CA PHE A 100 9.04 20.26 -23.95
C PHE A 100 10.39 20.62 -24.60
N GLU A 101 11.14 19.63 -25.10
CA GLU A 101 12.47 19.80 -25.69
C GLU A 101 12.48 19.82 -27.23
N ALA A 102 11.33 20.02 -27.91
CA ALA A 102 11.37 20.26 -29.35
C ALA A 102 12.16 21.58 -29.59
N PRO A 103 13.37 21.55 -30.20
CA PRO A 103 14.15 22.76 -30.36
C PRO A 103 13.39 23.71 -31.27
N VAL A 104 13.16 24.95 -30.81
CA VAL A 104 12.56 25.99 -31.65
C VAL A 104 13.61 26.39 -32.69
N ALA A 105 13.50 25.83 -33.89
CA ALA A 105 14.27 26.27 -35.03
C ALA A 105 13.61 27.51 -35.62
N PHE A 106 14.29 28.65 -35.53
CA PHE A 106 13.93 29.84 -36.31
C PHE A 106 14.69 29.78 -37.63
N GLU A 107 13.98 29.57 -38.73
CA GLU A 107 14.56 29.68 -40.08
C GLU A 107 14.90 31.16 -40.32
N GLY A 108 16.20 31.46 -40.38
CA GLY A 108 16.70 32.79 -40.71
C GLY A 108 16.40 33.12 -42.16
N ARG A 109 15.77 34.28 -42.38
CA ARG A 109 15.52 34.83 -43.72
C ARG A 109 16.80 35.41 -44.32
#